data_AF-A0A5C8DH91-F1
#
_entry.id   AF-A0A5C8DH91-F1
#
_cell.length_a   1.000
_cell.length_b   1.000
_cell.length_c   1.000
_cell.angle_alpha   90.00
_cell.angle_beta   90.00
_cell.angle_gamma   90.00
#
_symmetry.space_group_name_H-M   'P 1'
#
loop_
_entity.id
_entity.type
_entity.pdbx_description
1 polymer ?
#
loop_
_entity_poly.entity_id
_entity_poly.type
_entity_poly.pdbx_seq_one_letter_code
_entity_poly.pdbx_strand_id
1 'polypeptide(L)'
;MSRLPKLLLNAVLLITVLSANAQKKPKEYNPFESIGKKGKIVTAYGGRFVEVFDTDSIQRIGSVMFNIYQKKIVRLLSADSLFKKASDNSSASRWYSVDPLADKFHEWSPYNFVYNNPIRFTDPDGRAPLDDYYSKTGRYLGSDGAKTNNQRIISGDEYVRISTANGGSTSDAATTALQGASKIITVKIGDGSQTEGQYFKGLYAAGDGDGVNKSSYKEMTTTLLLDPENATLTAITGNSRYNGPDISFTDDPNSIPGVKNGSLIKLGDAHTHQVADLFPDSYREASFQDRGDGSKVAGNKVPLFTIDSKNVDAFVPSPGTMSGRSAKDNIAPTSNLFNNNFSILRTALEYFGKK
;
A
#
# COMPACT_ATOMS: atom_id res chain seq x y z
N MET A 1 32.71 64.18 44.53
CA MET A 1 33.60 63.05 44.23
C MET A 1 33.26 61.88 45.16
N SER A 2 33.04 60.66 44.61
CA SER A 2 33.06 59.32 45.29
C SER A 2 31.96 58.31 44.88
N ARG A 3 31.19 58.53 43.80
CA ARG A 3 30.28 57.47 43.29
C ARG A 3 30.94 56.47 42.33
N LEU A 4 32.04 56.84 41.67
CA LEU A 4 32.80 55.96 40.76
C LEU A 4 33.37 54.70 41.45
N PRO A 5 33.95 54.76 42.67
CA PRO A 5 34.51 53.59 43.34
C PRO A 5 33.45 52.54 43.71
N LYS A 6 32.24 52.98 44.09
CA LYS A 6 31.14 52.06 44.48
C LYS A 6 30.56 51.33 43.28
N LEU A 7 30.48 51.97 42.12
CA LEU A 7 29.99 51.32 40.89
C LEU A 7 31.00 50.28 40.39
N LEU A 8 32.30 50.61 40.42
CA LEU A 8 33.37 49.67 40.07
C LEU A 8 33.40 48.46 41.01
N LEU A 9 33.24 48.68 42.32
CA LEU A 9 33.20 47.59 43.29
C LEU A 9 32.00 46.65 43.06
N ASN A 10 30.82 47.20 42.78
CA ASN A 10 29.62 46.40 42.49
C ASN A 10 29.74 45.65 41.16
N ALA A 11 30.33 46.26 40.13
CA ALA A 11 30.57 45.61 38.85
C ALA A 11 31.57 44.45 38.98
N VAL A 12 32.66 44.65 39.75
CA VAL A 12 33.64 43.59 40.04
C VAL A 12 32.99 42.47 40.84
N LEU A 13 32.17 42.79 41.86
CA LEU A 13 31.45 41.78 42.64
C LEU A 13 30.49 40.96 41.76
N LEU A 14 29.74 41.63 40.88
CA LEU A 14 28.82 40.96 39.96
C LEU A 14 29.56 40.06 38.95
N ILE A 15 30.69 40.51 38.41
CA ILE A 15 31.54 39.74 37.49
C ILE A 15 32.14 38.53 38.23
N THR A 16 32.56 38.67 39.50
CA THR A 16 33.06 37.54 40.28
C THR A 16 31.97 36.51 40.60
N VAL A 17 30.74 36.95 40.89
CA VAL A 17 29.60 36.04 41.13
C VAL A 17 29.18 35.32 39.85
N LEU A 18 29.18 36.01 38.71
CA LEU A 18 28.92 35.42 37.40
C LEU A 18 30.00 34.40 37.01
N SER A 19 31.27 34.72 37.30
CA SER A 19 32.42 33.84 37.03
C SER A 19 32.45 32.62 37.95
N ALA A 20 32.07 32.77 39.22
CA ALA A 20 31.95 31.66 40.18
C ALA A 20 30.79 30.70 39.85
N ASN A 21 29.66 31.22 39.36
CA ASN A 21 28.55 30.39 38.90
C ASN A 21 28.87 29.68 37.56
N ALA A 22 29.66 30.29 36.69
CA ALA A 22 30.13 29.67 35.45
C ALA A 22 31.18 28.55 35.68
N GLN A 23 31.76 28.47 36.88
CA GLN A 23 32.75 27.46 37.28
C GLN A 23 32.21 26.37 38.22
N LYS A 24 30.88 26.19 38.33
CA LYS A 24 30.35 25.00 39.00
C LYS A 24 30.75 23.76 38.20
N LYS A 25 31.76 23.03 38.68
CA LYS A 25 32.11 21.71 38.15
C LYS A 25 30.87 20.82 38.22
N PRO A 26 30.61 19.98 37.19
CA PRO A 26 29.53 19.00 37.26
C PRO A 26 29.68 18.15 38.53
N LYS A 27 28.55 17.85 39.18
CA LYS A 27 28.49 17.05 40.41
C LYS A 27 29.26 15.75 40.16
N GLU A 28 30.25 15.46 41.00
CA GLU A 28 31.07 14.25 40.89
C GLU A 28 30.19 13.03 41.19
N TYR A 29 29.72 12.35 40.13
CA TYR A 29 28.81 11.19 40.23
C TYR A 29 29.54 10.02 40.87
N ASN A 30 29.22 9.61 42.11
CA ASN A 30 29.86 8.47 42.76
C ASN A 30 29.02 7.19 42.64
N PRO A 31 29.38 6.22 41.76
CA PRO A 31 28.62 4.98 41.62
C PRO A 31 28.66 4.07 42.87
N PHE A 32 29.57 4.34 43.82
CA PHE A 32 29.71 3.58 45.06
C PHE A 32 29.09 4.27 46.28
N GLU A 33 28.28 5.31 46.07
CA GLU A 33 27.61 6.04 47.15
C GLU A 33 26.71 5.12 47.98
N SER A 34 26.03 4.16 47.34
CA SER A 34 25.16 3.17 48.00
C SER A 34 25.89 2.24 48.97
N ILE A 35 27.20 2.06 48.80
CA ILE A 35 28.05 1.22 49.66
C ILE A 35 29.02 2.06 50.51
N GLY A 36 28.82 3.37 50.58
CA GLY A 36 29.57 4.29 51.43
C GLY A 36 31.04 4.47 51.05
N LYS A 37 31.47 4.04 49.86
CA LYS A 37 32.87 4.14 49.43
C LYS A 37 33.08 5.36 48.55
N LYS A 38 34.23 6.04 48.73
CA LYS A 38 34.71 7.09 47.84
C LYS A 38 35.91 6.56 47.06
N GLY A 39 35.78 6.46 45.74
CA GLY A 39 36.85 6.02 44.84
C GLY A 39 37.12 7.08 43.77
N LYS A 40 38.37 7.17 43.30
CA LYS A 40 38.71 8.02 42.15
C LYS A 40 38.04 7.45 40.90
N ILE A 41 37.20 8.24 40.26
CA ILE A 41 36.45 7.81 39.09
C ILE A 41 37.32 8.02 37.86
N VAL A 42 37.66 6.92 37.21
CA VAL A 42 38.36 6.93 35.93
C VAL A 42 37.31 6.88 34.84
N THR A 43 37.31 7.90 34.00
CA THR A 43 36.49 7.99 32.79
C THR A 43 37.36 7.60 31.59
N ALA A 44 36.77 6.98 30.57
CA ALA A 44 37.47 6.47 29.39
C ALA A 44 38.24 7.58 28.66
N TYR A 45 37.77 8.82 28.74
CA TYR A 45 38.40 9.99 28.12
C TYR A 45 38.96 11.00 29.13
N GLY A 46 39.23 10.58 30.37
CA GLY A 46 39.86 11.43 31.38
C GLY A 46 39.08 12.71 31.71
N GLY A 47 37.76 12.67 31.57
CA GLY A 47 36.84 13.76 31.88
C GLY A 47 36.63 14.77 30.75
N ARG A 48 37.14 14.49 29.53
CA ARG A 48 36.88 15.33 28.36
C ARG A 48 35.42 15.31 27.89
N PHE A 49 34.69 14.24 28.19
CA PHE A 49 33.28 14.10 27.82
C PHE A 49 32.44 13.71 29.04
N VAL A 50 31.15 14.04 29.00
CA VAL A 50 30.17 13.55 29.96
C VAL A 50 29.87 12.09 29.59
N GLU A 51 30.38 11.16 30.40
CA GLU A 51 30.28 9.71 30.14
C GLU A 51 29.19 9.02 30.98
N VAL A 52 28.62 9.73 31.95
CA VAL A 52 27.49 9.25 32.74
C VAL A 52 26.26 10.04 32.32
N PHE A 53 25.35 9.36 31.64
CA PHE A 53 24.02 9.86 31.36
C PHE A 53 23.13 9.40 32.51
N ASP A 54 22.86 10.28 33.48
CA ASP A 54 21.74 10.03 34.39
C ASP A 54 20.50 9.94 33.51
N THR A 55 19.96 8.72 33.38
CA THR A 55 18.71 8.46 32.68
C THR A 55 17.62 9.25 33.39
N ASP A 56 17.31 10.42 32.87
CA ASP A 56 16.24 11.25 33.39
C ASP A 56 14.97 10.39 33.42
N SER A 57 14.36 10.25 34.61
CA SER A 57 13.22 9.36 34.82
C SER A 57 12.01 9.74 33.95
N ILE A 58 12.07 10.93 33.36
CA ILE A 58 11.06 11.52 32.50
C ILE A 58 11.61 11.51 31.07
N GLN A 59 11.04 10.66 30.22
CA GLN A 59 11.34 10.66 28.80
C GLN A 59 10.25 11.41 28.03
N ARG A 60 10.65 12.11 26.98
CA ARG A 60 9.72 12.69 26.03
C ARG A 60 9.36 11.65 24.96
N ILE A 61 8.09 11.27 24.89
CA ILE A 61 7.52 10.45 23.83
C ILE A 61 6.52 11.32 23.07
N GLY A 62 7.00 11.89 21.98
CA GLY A 62 6.20 12.80 21.18
C GLY A 62 5.79 14.09 21.92
N SER A 63 4.48 14.32 22.05
CA SER A 63 3.89 15.43 22.81
C SER A 63 3.67 15.08 24.29
N VAL A 64 4.12 13.90 24.75
CA VAL A 64 3.91 13.42 26.11
C VAL A 64 5.26 13.34 26.84
N MET A 65 5.33 13.95 28.02
CA MET A 65 6.40 13.69 28.99
C MET A 65 5.94 12.52 29.87
N PHE A 66 6.68 11.41 29.84
CA PHE A 66 6.31 10.16 30.49
C PHE A 66 7.38 9.73 31.49
N ASN A 67 6.96 9.44 32.72
CA ASN A 67 7.86 8.85 33.71
C ASN A 67 7.93 7.34 33.50
N ILE A 68 9.10 6.83 33.11
CA ILE A 68 9.28 5.42 32.71
C ILE A 68 9.20 4.44 33.89
N TYR A 69 9.52 4.86 35.11
CA TYR A 69 9.49 4.01 36.30
C TYR A 69 8.09 3.97 36.93
N GLN A 70 7.44 5.12 37.01
CA GLN A 70 6.10 5.23 37.60
C GLN A 70 4.99 4.86 36.62
N LYS A 71 5.32 4.72 35.33
CA LYS A 71 4.38 4.52 34.23
C LYS A 71 3.27 5.57 34.19
N LYS A 72 3.64 6.84 34.45
CA LYS A 72 2.70 7.97 34.54
C LYS A 72 3.03 9.06 33.55
N ILE A 73 1.99 9.65 32.96
CA ILE A 73 2.11 10.88 32.19
C ILE A 73 2.41 12.02 33.16
N VAL A 74 3.53 12.69 32.95
CA VAL A 74 3.97 13.85 33.73
C VAL A 74 3.33 15.12 33.18
N ARG A 75 3.35 15.27 31.84
CA ARG A 75 2.84 16.48 31.18
C ARG A 75 2.52 16.22 29.72
N LEU A 76 1.45 16.84 29.23
CA LEU A 76 1.20 16.99 27.80
C LEU A 76 1.82 18.32 27.35
N LEU A 77 2.69 18.26 26.35
CA LEU A 77 3.32 19.40 25.69
C LEU A 77 2.39 19.91 24.59
N SER A 78 2.36 21.24 24.39
CA SER A 78 1.72 21.83 23.23
C SER A 78 2.40 21.33 21.96
N ALA A 79 1.60 21.12 20.90
CA ALA A 79 2.13 20.76 19.59
C ALA A 79 2.77 22.00 18.96
N ASP A 80 4.07 22.18 19.19
CA ASP A 80 4.83 23.28 18.60
C ASP A 80 5.10 22.98 17.10
N SER A 81 5.36 24.00 16.28
CA SER A 81 5.51 23.86 14.81
C SER A 81 6.60 22.86 14.39
N LEU A 82 7.66 22.71 15.18
CA LEU A 82 8.70 21.69 15.00
C LEU A 82 8.18 20.27 15.21
N PHE A 83 7.25 20.11 16.16
CA PHE A 83 6.66 18.83 16.50
C PHE A 83 5.68 18.35 15.43
N LYS A 84 4.88 19.27 14.88
CA LYS A 84 3.93 18.98 13.79
C LYS A 84 4.62 18.45 12.53
N LYS A 85 5.83 18.93 12.23
CA LYS A 85 6.65 18.48 11.09
C LYS A 85 7.30 17.11 11.33
N ALA A 86 7.66 16.79 12.57
CA ALA A 86 8.23 15.49 12.94
C ALA A 86 7.16 14.39 13.10
N SER A 87 5.92 14.77 13.46
CA SER A 87 4.77 13.87 13.60
C SER A 87 3.93 13.73 12.33
N ASP A 88 4.43 14.19 11.19
CA ASP A 88 3.76 14.04 9.89
C ASP A 88 4.61 13.12 8.99
N ASN A 89 4.30 11.83 8.98
CA ASN A 89 4.91 10.82 8.12
C ASN A 89 4.06 10.54 6.88
N SER A 90 3.06 11.37 6.59
CA SER A 90 2.26 11.23 5.36
C SER A 90 3.15 11.17 4.11
N SER A 91 4.30 11.85 4.15
CA SER A 91 5.36 11.80 3.12
C SER A 91 6.10 10.47 3.00
N ALA A 92 6.12 9.66 4.05
CA ALA A 92 6.82 8.39 4.11
C ALA A 92 5.92 7.17 3.80
N SER A 93 4.61 7.37 3.68
CA SER A 93 3.60 6.34 3.35
C SER A 93 3.78 5.02 4.11
N ARG A 94 4.06 5.09 5.42
CA ARG A 94 4.37 3.95 6.30
C ARG A 94 3.71 4.14 7.66
N TRP A 95 3.48 3.07 8.40
CA TRP A 95 3.04 3.18 9.80
C TRP A 95 4.18 3.65 10.72
N TYR A 96 3.83 4.34 11.81
CA TYR A 96 4.81 4.80 12.83
C TYR A 96 5.33 3.67 13.72
N SER A 97 4.49 2.67 13.94
CA SER A 97 4.77 1.50 14.77
C SER A 97 4.58 0.25 13.93
N VAL A 98 5.16 -0.86 14.42
CA VAL A 98 4.92 -2.19 13.87
C VAL A 98 3.42 -2.49 13.92
N ASP A 99 2.88 -2.98 12.80
CA ASP A 99 1.52 -3.49 12.69
C ASP A 99 1.31 -4.64 13.70
N PRO A 100 0.26 -4.59 14.56
CA PRO A 100 -0.09 -5.69 15.47
C PRO A 100 -0.33 -7.05 14.78
N LEU A 101 -0.67 -7.05 13.49
CA LEU A 101 -0.85 -8.22 12.65
C LEU A 101 0.33 -8.46 11.69
N ALA A 102 1.51 -7.86 11.92
CA ALA A 102 2.70 -8.09 11.09
C ALA A 102 3.03 -9.59 10.91
N ASP A 103 2.82 -10.39 11.95
CA ASP A 103 3.00 -11.86 11.93
C ASP A 103 2.00 -12.59 11.02
N LYS A 104 1.01 -11.93 10.44
CA LYS A 104 0.11 -12.49 9.42
C LYS A 104 0.53 -12.12 8.00
N PHE A 105 1.50 -11.21 7.85
CA PHE A 105 1.94 -10.64 6.57
C PHE A 105 3.44 -10.80 6.40
N HIS A 106 3.94 -12.04 6.40
CA HIS A 106 5.38 -12.35 6.43
C HIS A 106 6.14 -11.76 5.22
N GLU A 107 5.44 -11.55 4.12
CA GLU A 107 5.98 -11.03 2.86
C GLU A 107 6.11 -9.50 2.86
N TRP A 108 5.53 -8.82 3.86
CA TRP A 108 5.46 -7.37 3.93
C TRP A 108 6.21 -6.84 5.14
N SER A 109 6.79 -5.64 4.98
CA SER A 109 7.40 -4.94 6.09
C SER A 109 6.38 -4.75 7.22
N PRO A 110 6.77 -4.87 8.50
CA PRO A 110 5.89 -4.58 9.63
C PRO A 110 5.38 -3.12 9.66
N TYR A 111 5.90 -2.25 8.80
CA TYR A 111 5.49 -0.85 8.65
C TYR A 111 4.76 -0.57 7.33
N ASN A 112 4.40 -1.61 6.59
CA ASN A 112 3.74 -1.53 5.29
C ASN A 112 2.38 -0.81 5.39
N PHE A 113 2.16 0.18 4.54
CA PHE A 113 0.85 0.81 4.40
C PHE A 113 0.11 0.14 3.25
N VAL A 114 -1.01 -0.52 3.55
CA VAL A 114 -1.98 -1.04 2.56
C VAL A 114 -1.35 -1.82 1.39
N TYR A 115 -0.41 -2.71 1.68
CA TYR A 115 0.35 -3.53 0.69
C TYR A 115 1.03 -2.71 -0.41
N ASN A 116 1.47 -1.49 -0.08
CA ASN A 116 1.97 -0.50 -1.03
C ASN A 116 1.02 -0.22 -2.20
N ASN A 117 -0.29 -0.47 -2.03
CA ASN A 117 -1.32 -0.21 -3.03
C ASN A 117 -2.51 0.56 -2.41
N PRO A 118 -2.32 1.85 -2.08
CA PRO A 118 -3.35 2.70 -1.48
C PRO A 118 -4.47 3.09 -2.43
N ILE A 119 -4.33 2.79 -3.73
CA ILE A 119 -5.42 2.95 -4.70
C ILE A 119 -6.48 1.88 -4.47
N ARG A 120 -6.04 0.68 -4.09
CA ARG A 120 -6.90 -0.49 -3.93
C ARG A 120 -7.39 -0.70 -2.50
N PHE A 121 -6.50 -0.51 -1.55
CA PHE A 121 -6.68 -0.96 -0.19
C PHE A 121 -6.83 0.21 0.77
N THR A 122 -7.79 0.08 1.69
CA THR A 122 -7.99 1.00 2.81
C THR A 122 -7.83 0.21 4.09
N ASP A 123 -6.90 0.61 4.95
CA ASP A 123 -6.66 0.03 6.27
C ASP A 123 -7.03 1.08 7.34
N PRO A 124 -8.26 1.06 7.87
CA PRO A 124 -8.77 2.12 8.73
C PRO A 124 -8.10 2.18 10.10
N ASP A 125 -7.56 1.06 10.59
CA ASP A 125 -7.02 0.94 11.94
C ASP A 125 -5.56 0.45 12.01
N GLY A 126 -4.91 0.31 10.85
CA GLY A 126 -3.50 -0.05 10.72
C GLY A 126 -3.19 -1.49 11.09
N ARG A 127 -4.11 -2.40 10.73
CA ARG A 127 -3.98 -3.84 11.00
C ARG A 127 -4.14 -4.69 9.75
N ALA A 128 -5.18 -4.44 8.96
CA ALA A 128 -5.38 -5.07 7.67
C ALA A 128 -6.54 -4.38 6.93
N PRO A 129 -6.56 -4.42 5.59
CA PRO A 129 -7.73 -4.00 4.84
C PRO A 129 -8.96 -4.91 5.06
N LEU A 130 -10.14 -4.36 4.77
CA LEU A 130 -11.44 -5.02 4.93
C LEU A 130 -11.71 -6.08 3.84
N ASP A 131 -12.60 -7.06 4.09
CA ASP A 131 -13.07 -7.95 3.02
C ASP A 131 -14.14 -7.24 2.18
N ASP A 132 -13.98 -7.29 0.86
CA ASP A 132 -14.93 -6.71 -0.11
C ASP A 132 -15.92 -7.74 -0.61
N TYR A 133 -17.15 -7.30 -0.86
CA TYR A 133 -18.24 -8.14 -1.37
C TYR A 133 -18.64 -7.72 -2.76
N TYR A 134 -18.78 -8.70 -3.63
CA TYR A 134 -19.28 -8.56 -4.99
C TYR A 134 -20.54 -9.40 -5.18
N SER A 135 -21.46 -8.90 -5.99
CA SER A 135 -22.64 -9.66 -6.41
C SER A 135 -22.24 -10.78 -7.39
N LYS A 136 -23.15 -11.73 -7.61
CA LYS A 136 -23.06 -12.69 -8.72
C LYS A 136 -23.00 -12.06 -10.12
N THR A 137 -23.26 -10.76 -10.24
CA THR A 137 -23.09 -9.98 -11.47
C THR A 137 -21.78 -9.20 -11.52
N GLY A 138 -20.88 -9.42 -10.56
CA GLY A 138 -19.58 -8.75 -10.45
C GLY A 138 -19.66 -7.30 -9.95
N ARG A 139 -20.80 -6.85 -9.41
CA ARG A 139 -20.96 -5.49 -8.87
C ARG A 139 -20.48 -5.41 -7.44
N TYR A 140 -19.73 -4.37 -7.11
CA TYR A 140 -19.31 -4.12 -5.72
C TYR A 140 -20.54 -3.80 -4.85
N LEU A 141 -20.62 -4.41 -3.67
CA LEU A 141 -21.72 -4.28 -2.71
C LEU A 141 -21.32 -3.52 -1.45
N GLY A 142 -20.05 -3.60 -1.05
CA GLY A 142 -19.48 -2.99 0.15
C GLY A 142 -18.44 -3.89 0.81
N SER A 143 -18.00 -3.53 2.01
CA SER A 143 -17.04 -4.32 2.80
C SER A 143 -17.64 -4.71 4.15
N ASP A 144 -17.14 -5.78 4.75
CA ASP A 144 -17.45 -6.15 6.14
C ASP A 144 -16.42 -5.57 7.14
N GLY A 145 -16.50 -5.96 8.41
CA GLY A 145 -15.55 -5.54 9.46
C GLY A 145 -14.32 -6.44 9.59
N ALA A 146 -14.13 -7.40 8.66
CA ALA A 146 -13.01 -8.33 8.73
C ALA A 146 -11.68 -7.64 8.47
N LYS A 147 -10.59 -8.25 8.92
CA LYS A 147 -9.23 -7.71 8.77
C LYS A 147 -8.38 -8.71 8.00
N THR A 148 -8.85 -9.09 6.82
CA THR A 148 -8.29 -10.18 6.01
C THR A 148 -8.12 -9.85 4.53
N ASN A 149 -8.66 -8.72 4.04
CA ASN A 149 -8.51 -8.25 2.66
C ASN A 149 -8.95 -9.24 1.55
N ASN A 150 -9.95 -10.08 1.82
CA ASN A 150 -10.47 -10.98 0.80
C ASN A 150 -11.49 -10.27 -0.09
N GLN A 151 -11.53 -10.65 -1.36
CA GLN A 151 -12.70 -10.40 -2.19
C GLN A 151 -13.63 -11.60 -2.07
N ARG A 152 -14.92 -11.36 -1.89
CA ARG A 152 -15.93 -12.38 -1.64
C ARG A 152 -17.10 -12.20 -2.58
N ILE A 153 -17.77 -13.30 -2.93
CA ILE A 153 -18.97 -13.27 -3.74
C ILE A 153 -20.19 -13.74 -2.96
N ILE A 154 -21.30 -13.03 -3.14
CA ILE A 154 -22.58 -13.28 -2.47
C ILE A 154 -23.74 -12.86 -3.38
N SER A 155 -24.96 -13.35 -3.08
CA SER A 155 -26.16 -12.74 -3.66
C SER A 155 -26.34 -11.31 -3.15
N GLY A 156 -26.72 -10.38 -4.02
CA GLY A 156 -26.98 -8.99 -3.65
C GLY A 156 -28.09 -8.87 -2.59
N ASP A 157 -29.16 -9.64 -2.75
CA ASP A 157 -30.29 -9.65 -1.81
C ASP A 157 -29.85 -10.12 -0.43
N GLU A 158 -28.99 -11.13 -0.38
CA GLU A 158 -28.50 -11.70 0.87
C GLU A 158 -27.57 -10.73 1.61
N TYR A 159 -26.68 -10.04 0.87
CA TYR A 159 -25.85 -8.98 1.43
C TYR A 159 -26.69 -7.86 2.06
N VAL A 160 -27.71 -7.39 1.34
CA VAL A 160 -28.61 -6.33 1.81
C VAL A 160 -29.40 -6.80 3.04
N ARG A 161 -29.93 -8.04 3.01
CA ARG A 161 -30.69 -8.62 4.12
C ARG A 161 -29.85 -8.71 5.39
N ILE A 162 -28.64 -9.27 5.30
CA ILE A 162 -27.74 -9.40 6.45
C ILE A 162 -27.31 -8.03 6.97
N SER A 163 -26.89 -7.13 6.08
CA SER A 163 -26.42 -5.80 6.48
C SER A 163 -27.53 -5.00 7.18
N THR A 164 -28.75 -5.02 6.63
CA THR A 164 -29.90 -4.30 7.21
C THR A 164 -30.29 -4.88 8.57
N ALA A 165 -30.32 -6.21 8.71
CA ALA A 165 -30.66 -6.87 9.97
C ALA A 165 -29.68 -6.55 11.12
N ASN A 166 -28.45 -6.13 10.80
CA ASN A 166 -27.38 -5.89 11.76
C ASN A 166 -26.96 -4.42 11.85
N GLY A 167 -27.75 -3.49 11.29
CA GLY A 167 -27.47 -2.04 11.34
C GLY A 167 -26.26 -1.59 10.53
N GLY A 168 -25.80 -2.40 9.56
CA GLY A 168 -24.61 -2.17 8.75
C GLY A 168 -23.85 -3.46 8.46
N SER A 169 -22.91 -3.41 7.51
CA SER A 169 -22.09 -4.58 7.12
C SER A 169 -20.88 -4.81 8.03
N THR A 170 -20.50 -3.84 8.86
CA THR A 170 -19.23 -3.84 9.60
C THR A 170 -19.33 -4.26 11.06
N SER A 171 -20.53 -4.58 11.57
CA SER A 171 -20.67 -5.12 12.93
C SER A 171 -20.14 -6.56 12.99
N ASP A 172 -19.70 -7.02 14.16
CA ASP A 172 -19.18 -8.39 14.33
C ASP A 172 -20.19 -9.46 13.91
N ALA A 173 -21.47 -9.23 14.21
CA ALA A 173 -22.57 -10.11 13.81
C ALA A 173 -22.79 -10.11 12.29
N ALA A 174 -22.77 -8.93 11.66
CA ALA A 174 -22.85 -8.82 10.20
C ALA A 174 -21.67 -9.51 9.52
N THR A 175 -20.45 -9.21 9.97
CA THR A 175 -19.20 -9.80 9.46
C THR A 175 -19.26 -11.32 9.50
N THR A 176 -19.62 -11.90 10.64
CA THR A 176 -19.74 -13.36 10.78
C THR A 176 -20.78 -13.96 9.82
N ALA A 177 -21.96 -13.34 9.74
CA ALA A 177 -23.04 -13.82 8.87
C ALA A 177 -22.70 -13.67 7.38
N LEU A 178 -22.14 -12.53 6.98
CA LEU A 178 -21.70 -12.25 5.61
C LEU A 178 -20.60 -13.22 5.19
N GLN A 179 -19.64 -13.53 6.06
CA GLN A 179 -18.58 -14.50 5.75
C GLN A 179 -19.12 -15.92 5.60
N GLY A 180 -20.08 -16.34 6.44
CA GLY A 180 -20.72 -17.65 6.34
C GLY A 180 -21.62 -17.81 5.10
N ALA A 181 -22.22 -16.72 4.61
CA ALA A 181 -23.11 -16.72 3.45
C ALA A 181 -22.41 -16.46 2.10
N SER A 182 -21.09 -16.21 2.11
CA SER A 182 -20.31 -15.85 0.91
C SER A 182 -19.18 -16.83 0.66
N LYS A 183 -18.63 -16.77 -0.56
CA LYS A 183 -17.43 -17.53 -0.93
C LYS A 183 -16.26 -16.58 -1.16
N ILE A 184 -15.08 -16.93 -0.66
CA ILE A 184 -13.85 -16.19 -0.99
C ILE A 184 -13.53 -16.41 -2.46
N ILE A 185 -13.29 -15.31 -3.17
CA ILE A 185 -12.89 -15.32 -4.57
C ILE A 185 -11.40 -15.71 -4.65
N THR A 186 -11.12 -16.74 -5.43
CA THR A 186 -9.77 -17.26 -5.67
C THR A 186 -9.35 -17.06 -7.11
N VAL A 187 -8.05 -16.98 -7.36
CA VAL A 187 -7.50 -16.96 -8.72
C VAL A 187 -7.15 -18.39 -9.13
N LYS A 188 -7.63 -18.81 -10.30
CA LYS A 188 -7.35 -20.13 -10.86
C LYS A 188 -6.93 -20.00 -12.32
N ILE A 189 -5.66 -20.24 -12.61
CA ILE A 189 -5.15 -20.28 -13.97
C ILE A 189 -5.08 -21.72 -14.46
N GLY A 190 -5.64 -21.98 -15.65
CA GLY A 190 -5.68 -23.33 -16.23
C GLY A 190 -6.38 -24.33 -15.32
N ASP A 191 -5.73 -25.45 -15.03
CA ASP A 191 -6.18 -26.46 -14.06
C ASP A 191 -5.89 -26.07 -12.60
N GLY A 192 -5.22 -24.94 -12.35
CA GLY A 192 -4.73 -24.49 -11.05
C GLY A 192 -3.24 -24.77 -10.81
N SER A 193 -2.52 -25.30 -11.81
CA SER A 193 -1.08 -25.59 -11.70
C SER A 193 -0.17 -24.35 -11.74
N GLN A 194 -0.68 -23.20 -12.19
CA GLN A 194 0.09 -21.98 -12.36
C GLN A 194 -0.47 -20.84 -11.52
N THR A 195 0.43 -20.03 -10.96
CA THR A 195 0.09 -18.75 -10.33
C THR A 195 -0.20 -17.68 -11.40
N GLU A 196 -0.90 -16.61 -11.02
CA GLU A 196 -1.17 -15.48 -11.91
C GLU A 196 0.11 -14.83 -12.43
N GLY A 197 1.10 -14.63 -11.56
CA GLY A 197 2.40 -14.06 -11.92
C GLY A 197 3.15 -14.92 -12.94
N GLN A 198 3.16 -16.25 -12.76
CA GLN A 198 3.75 -17.18 -13.73
C GLN A 198 3.04 -17.10 -15.09
N TYR A 199 1.71 -17.02 -15.07
CA TYR A 199 0.91 -16.91 -16.29
C TYR A 199 1.22 -15.64 -17.06
N PHE A 200 1.18 -14.46 -16.43
CA PHE A 200 1.47 -13.20 -17.12
C PHE A 200 2.93 -13.08 -17.53
N LYS A 201 3.86 -13.65 -16.76
CA LYS A 201 5.27 -13.75 -17.17
C LYS A 201 5.43 -14.59 -18.44
N GLY A 202 4.73 -15.72 -18.53
CA GLY A 202 4.70 -16.55 -19.73
C GLY A 202 4.03 -15.87 -20.92
N LEU A 203 2.91 -15.16 -20.67
CA LEU A 203 2.21 -14.39 -21.69
C LEU A 203 3.10 -13.29 -22.29
N TYR A 204 3.82 -12.58 -21.43
CA TYR A 204 4.78 -11.55 -21.83
C TYR A 204 5.94 -12.16 -22.64
N ALA A 205 6.57 -13.21 -22.13
CA ALA A 205 7.67 -13.88 -22.84
C ALA A 205 7.28 -14.45 -24.22
N ALA A 206 6.02 -14.85 -24.40
CA ALA A 206 5.53 -15.38 -25.68
C ALA A 206 5.46 -14.32 -26.81
N GLY A 207 5.45 -13.04 -26.45
CA GLY A 207 5.41 -11.92 -27.38
C GLY A 207 6.75 -11.20 -27.58
N ASP A 208 7.79 -11.61 -26.86
CA ASP A 208 9.09 -10.94 -26.88
C ASP A 208 9.77 -11.04 -28.26
N GLY A 209 10.30 -9.91 -28.71
CA GLY A 209 11.11 -9.80 -29.92
C GLY A 209 12.61 -9.99 -29.65
N ASP A 210 13.42 -9.74 -30.66
CA ASP A 210 14.88 -9.89 -30.63
C ASP A 210 15.65 -8.79 -29.86
N GLY A 211 14.95 -7.84 -29.25
CA GLY A 211 15.55 -6.71 -28.52
C GLY A 211 15.86 -5.50 -29.40
N VAL A 212 15.69 -5.57 -30.72
CA VAL A 212 16.20 -4.57 -31.66
C VAL A 212 15.18 -4.22 -32.74
N ASN A 213 14.58 -5.22 -33.37
CA ASN A 213 13.67 -5.07 -34.49
C ASN A 213 12.21 -5.09 -34.01
N LYS A 214 11.53 -3.94 -34.10
CA LYS A 214 10.11 -3.79 -33.77
C LYS A 214 9.24 -4.89 -34.40
N SER A 215 9.49 -5.28 -35.64
CA SER A 215 8.67 -6.29 -36.34
C SER A 215 8.79 -7.71 -35.80
N SER A 216 9.77 -7.98 -34.93
CA SER A 216 9.95 -9.28 -34.27
C SER A 216 9.02 -9.48 -33.08
N TYR A 217 8.45 -8.40 -32.54
CA TYR A 217 7.60 -8.41 -31.35
C TYR A 217 6.13 -8.71 -31.68
N LYS A 218 5.41 -9.23 -30.67
CA LYS A 218 3.97 -9.47 -30.74
C LYS A 218 3.31 -9.11 -29.42
N GLU A 219 2.28 -8.29 -29.46
CA GLU A 219 1.44 -8.03 -28.30
C GLU A 219 0.53 -9.23 -28.04
N MET A 220 0.71 -9.89 -26.90
CA MET A 220 -0.08 -11.03 -26.47
C MET A 220 -1.28 -10.57 -25.65
N THR A 221 -2.43 -11.19 -25.86
CA THR A 221 -3.71 -10.79 -25.27
C THR A 221 -4.30 -11.90 -24.41
N THR A 222 -5.10 -11.52 -23.42
CA THR A 222 -5.88 -12.45 -22.62
C THR A 222 -7.20 -11.82 -22.19
N THR A 223 -8.23 -12.67 -22.07
CA THR A 223 -9.54 -12.27 -21.53
C THR A 223 -9.61 -12.64 -20.05
N LEU A 224 -10.07 -11.70 -19.23
CA LEU A 224 -10.21 -11.85 -17.78
C LEU A 224 -11.67 -12.18 -17.41
N LEU A 225 -11.89 -13.26 -16.67
CA LEU A 225 -13.21 -13.82 -16.43
C LEU A 225 -13.49 -14.05 -14.94
N LEU A 226 -14.75 -13.90 -14.56
CA LEU A 226 -15.30 -14.31 -13.27
C LEU A 226 -16.27 -15.48 -13.47
N ASP A 227 -16.07 -16.55 -12.71
CA ASP A 227 -17.08 -17.57 -12.45
C ASP A 227 -17.74 -17.25 -11.10
N PRO A 228 -18.97 -16.72 -11.10
CA PRO A 228 -19.63 -16.31 -9.88
C PRO A 228 -20.14 -17.49 -9.04
N GLU A 229 -20.34 -18.66 -9.62
CA GLU A 229 -20.84 -19.83 -8.89
C GLU A 229 -19.70 -20.53 -8.13
N ASN A 230 -18.53 -20.64 -8.77
CA ASN A 230 -17.35 -21.23 -8.17
C ASN A 230 -16.48 -20.22 -7.41
N ALA A 231 -16.78 -18.92 -7.50
CA ALA A 231 -15.98 -17.84 -6.93
C ALA A 231 -14.51 -17.89 -7.41
N THR A 232 -14.32 -18.08 -8.71
CA THR A 232 -12.98 -18.16 -9.31
C THR A 232 -12.79 -17.08 -10.38
N LEU A 233 -11.64 -16.42 -10.33
CA LEU A 233 -11.14 -15.55 -11.38
C LEU A 233 -10.20 -16.35 -12.27
N THR A 234 -10.42 -16.29 -13.59
CA THR A 234 -9.63 -17.03 -14.58
C THR A 234 -9.21 -16.11 -15.71
N ALA A 235 -8.13 -16.50 -16.40
CA ALA A 235 -7.66 -15.83 -17.60
C ALA A 235 -7.61 -16.83 -18.75
N ILE A 236 -8.02 -16.41 -19.95
CA ILE A 236 -8.00 -17.23 -21.16
C ILE A 236 -7.23 -16.49 -22.24
N THR A 237 -6.08 -17.04 -22.63
CA THR A 237 -5.32 -16.59 -23.79
C THR A 237 -5.96 -17.14 -25.05
N GLY A 238 -6.40 -16.24 -25.93
CA GLY A 238 -6.91 -16.60 -27.25
C GLY A 238 -5.79 -16.98 -28.22
N ASN A 239 -6.14 -17.67 -29.30
CA ASN A 239 -5.18 -18.03 -30.35
C ASN A 239 -5.16 -16.97 -31.46
N SER A 240 -4.71 -15.75 -31.15
CA SER A 240 -4.62 -14.71 -32.17
C SER A 240 -3.31 -14.83 -32.94
N ARG A 241 -3.35 -15.59 -34.04
CA ARG A 241 -2.29 -15.59 -35.08
C ARG A 241 -2.05 -14.21 -35.71
N TYR A 242 -2.91 -13.23 -35.41
CA TYR A 242 -2.88 -11.87 -35.92
C TYR A 242 -2.24 -10.88 -34.96
N ASN A 243 -1.81 -11.33 -33.78
CA ASN A 243 -1.05 -10.49 -32.87
C ASN A 243 0.28 -10.10 -33.53
N GLY A 244 0.57 -8.81 -33.47
CA GLY A 244 1.75 -8.18 -34.04
C GLY A 244 2.26 -7.06 -33.13
N PRO A 245 3.25 -6.28 -33.60
CA PRO A 245 3.91 -5.28 -32.76
C PRO A 245 3.08 -4.02 -32.49
N ASP A 246 2.01 -3.79 -33.25
CA ASP A 246 1.15 -2.60 -33.14
C ASP A 246 -0.34 -2.97 -33.05
N ILE A 247 -0.65 -4.27 -33.07
CA ILE A 247 -2.02 -4.77 -33.08
C ILE A 247 -2.13 -6.03 -32.25
N SER A 248 -3.16 -6.05 -31.42
CA SER A 248 -3.49 -7.14 -30.53
C SER A 248 -5.00 -7.39 -30.59
N PHE A 249 -5.40 -8.67 -30.60
CA PHE A 249 -6.80 -9.08 -30.65
C PHE A 249 -7.12 -10.00 -29.48
N THR A 250 -8.13 -9.67 -28.71
CA THR A 250 -8.77 -10.58 -27.76
C THR A 250 -9.81 -11.42 -28.50
N ASP A 251 -10.10 -12.61 -27.99
CA ASP A 251 -11.18 -13.42 -28.54
C ASP A 251 -12.53 -12.68 -28.46
N ASP A 252 -13.42 -12.93 -29.43
CA ASP A 252 -14.81 -12.49 -29.34
C ASP A 252 -15.43 -13.13 -28.08
N PRO A 253 -15.99 -12.35 -27.14
CA PRO A 253 -16.67 -12.89 -25.97
C PRO A 253 -17.69 -13.99 -26.30
N ASN A 254 -18.37 -13.92 -27.45
CA ASN A 254 -19.34 -14.92 -27.89
C ASN A 254 -18.69 -16.25 -28.33
N SER A 255 -17.39 -16.27 -28.57
CA SER A 255 -16.63 -17.49 -28.87
C SER A 255 -16.23 -18.26 -27.62
N ILE A 256 -16.25 -17.61 -26.44
CA ILE A 256 -15.94 -18.24 -25.16
C ILE A 256 -17.22 -18.91 -24.63
N PRO A 257 -17.30 -20.25 -24.54
CA PRO A 257 -18.55 -20.97 -24.25
C PRO A 257 -19.24 -20.52 -22.97
N GLY A 258 -18.47 -20.29 -21.90
CA GLY A 258 -18.99 -19.84 -20.61
C GLY A 258 -19.47 -18.39 -20.58
N VAL A 259 -18.91 -17.52 -21.44
CA VAL A 259 -19.41 -16.14 -21.56
C VAL A 259 -20.68 -16.14 -22.42
N LYS A 260 -20.69 -16.91 -23.51
CA LYS A 260 -21.84 -17.04 -24.42
C LYS A 260 -23.10 -17.55 -23.74
N ASN A 261 -22.98 -18.55 -22.86
CA ASN A 261 -24.13 -19.12 -22.13
C ASN A 261 -24.47 -18.37 -20.82
N GLY A 262 -23.70 -17.33 -20.48
CA GLY A 262 -23.90 -16.50 -19.29
C GLY A 262 -23.39 -17.11 -17.97
N SER A 263 -22.67 -18.23 -17.99
CA SER A 263 -22.10 -18.83 -16.76
C SER A 263 -20.84 -18.12 -16.27
N LEU A 264 -20.15 -17.37 -17.16
CA LEU A 264 -18.97 -16.57 -16.86
C LEU A 264 -19.21 -15.11 -17.23
N ILE A 265 -18.58 -14.21 -16.48
CA ILE A 265 -18.65 -12.77 -16.70
C ILE A 265 -17.29 -12.29 -17.21
N LYS A 266 -17.27 -11.62 -18.36
CA LYS A 266 -16.07 -10.91 -18.83
C LYS A 266 -15.84 -9.68 -17.99
N LEU A 267 -14.76 -9.69 -17.21
CA LEU A 267 -14.36 -8.57 -16.35
C LEU A 267 -13.54 -7.53 -17.10
N GLY A 268 -12.77 -7.96 -18.10
CA GLY A 268 -11.82 -7.10 -18.79
C GLY A 268 -10.93 -7.89 -19.72
N ASP A 269 -9.98 -7.18 -20.30
CA ASP A 269 -8.93 -7.74 -21.13
C ASP A 269 -7.57 -7.27 -20.61
N ALA A 270 -6.51 -8.02 -20.90
CA ALA A 270 -5.15 -7.57 -20.69
C ALA A 270 -4.30 -7.90 -21.92
N HIS A 271 -3.36 -7.02 -22.23
CA HIS A 271 -2.36 -7.31 -23.24
C HIS A 271 -0.98 -6.81 -22.87
N THR A 272 0.02 -7.37 -23.52
CA THR A 272 1.42 -7.06 -23.27
C THR A 272 1.92 -6.01 -24.27
N HIS A 273 2.74 -5.07 -23.81
CA HIS A 273 3.31 -3.96 -24.55
C HIS A 273 4.83 -4.09 -24.68
N GLN A 274 5.29 -5.22 -25.20
CA GLN A 274 6.71 -5.50 -25.34
C GLN A 274 7.42 -4.51 -26.29
N VAL A 275 6.71 -4.01 -27.30
CA VAL A 275 7.26 -3.01 -28.22
C VAL A 275 7.55 -1.69 -27.51
N ALA A 276 6.80 -1.35 -26.46
CA ALA A 276 7.03 -0.15 -25.66
C ALA A 276 8.41 -0.17 -24.97
N ASP A 277 9.04 -1.34 -24.85
CA ASP A 277 10.37 -1.48 -24.27
C ASP A 277 11.49 -0.92 -25.16
N LEU A 278 11.25 -0.79 -26.46
CA LEU A 278 12.15 -0.14 -27.41
C LEU A 278 12.13 1.39 -27.32
N PHE A 279 11.17 1.95 -26.58
CA PHE A 279 10.93 3.39 -26.49
C PHE A 279 11.19 3.93 -25.07
N PRO A 280 11.35 5.27 -24.93
CA PRO A 280 11.45 5.91 -23.62
C PRO A 280 10.22 5.64 -22.75
N ASP A 281 10.40 5.69 -21.43
CA ASP A 281 9.37 5.32 -20.45
C ASP A 281 8.05 6.09 -20.62
N SER A 282 8.10 7.35 -21.05
CA SER A 282 6.88 8.15 -21.25
C SER A 282 5.94 7.62 -22.33
N TYR A 283 6.41 6.74 -23.23
CA TYR A 283 5.59 6.11 -24.27
C TYR A 283 4.84 4.87 -23.76
N ARG A 284 5.17 4.42 -22.55
CA ARG A 284 4.64 3.20 -21.95
C ARG A 284 3.35 3.45 -21.17
N GLU A 285 3.16 4.68 -20.73
CA GLU A 285 2.01 5.13 -19.94
C GLU A 285 0.70 5.02 -20.72
N ALA A 286 -0.34 4.51 -20.06
CA ALA A 286 -1.70 4.46 -20.60
C ALA A 286 -2.20 5.85 -21.05
N SER A 287 -1.86 6.92 -20.33
CA SER A 287 -2.22 8.29 -20.72
C SER A 287 -1.65 8.70 -22.09
N PHE A 288 -0.49 8.17 -22.47
CA PHE A 288 0.11 8.41 -23.78
C PHE A 288 -0.53 7.55 -24.89
N GLN A 289 -0.92 6.32 -24.56
CA GLN A 289 -1.49 5.32 -25.48
C GLN A 289 -3.01 5.49 -25.71
N ASP A 290 -3.64 6.46 -25.06
CA ASP A 290 -5.10 6.65 -24.99
C ASP A 290 -5.82 6.76 -26.34
N ARG A 291 -5.14 7.21 -27.40
CA ARG A 291 -5.73 7.29 -28.75
C ARG A 291 -6.04 5.91 -29.35
N GLY A 292 -5.20 4.91 -29.07
CA GLY A 292 -5.36 3.54 -29.56
C GLY A 292 -6.20 2.70 -28.60
N ASP A 293 -5.57 2.21 -27.54
CA ASP A 293 -6.16 1.29 -26.57
C ASP A 293 -7.35 1.88 -25.82
N GLY A 294 -7.26 3.16 -25.46
CA GLY A 294 -8.37 3.88 -24.85
C GLY A 294 -9.63 3.87 -25.74
N SER A 295 -9.48 3.95 -27.07
CA SER A 295 -10.62 3.88 -27.98
C SER A 295 -11.30 2.50 -27.99
N LYS A 296 -10.53 1.41 -27.84
CA LYS A 296 -11.07 0.04 -27.72
C LYS A 296 -11.88 -0.14 -26.43
N VAL A 297 -11.40 0.39 -25.32
CA VAL A 297 -12.04 0.31 -23.99
C VAL A 297 -13.43 0.97 -23.98
N ALA A 298 -13.54 2.14 -24.63
CA ALA A 298 -14.80 2.87 -24.72
C ALA A 298 -15.91 2.05 -25.41
N GLY A 299 -15.55 1.23 -26.41
CA GLY A 299 -16.48 0.35 -27.11
C GLY A 299 -16.90 -0.87 -26.28
N ASN A 300 -15.93 -1.53 -25.63
CA ASN A 300 -16.17 -2.80 -24.93
C ASN A 300 -16.77 -2.62 -23.52
N LYS A 301 -16.66 -1.43 -22.93
CA LYS A 301 -17.19 -1.09 -21.58
C LYS A 301 -16.66 -1.99 -20.45
N VAL A 302 -15.49 -2.56 -20.65
CA VAL A 302 -14.74 -3.31 -19.63
C VAL A 302 -13.31 -2.75 -19.56
N PRO A 303 -12.65 -2.80 -18.39
CA PRO A 303 -11.26 -2.38 -18.25
C PRO A 303 -10.31 -3.15 -19.19
N LEU A 304 -9.27 -2.46 -19.62
CA LEU A 304 -8.13 -3.03 -20.35
C LEU A 304 -6.86 -2.77 -19.55
N PHE A 305 -6.04 -3.79 -19.37
CA PHE A 305 -4.73 -3.69 -18.73
C PHE A 305 -3.63 -3.81 -19.77
N THR A 306 -2.60 -2.99 -19.65
CA THR A 306 -1.41 -3.06 -20.49
C THR A 306 -0.20 -3.39 -19.63
N ILE A 307 0.68 -4.27 -20.12
CA ILE A 307 1.80 -4.81 -19.34
C ILE A 307 3.10 -4.61 -20.13
N ASP A 308 3.99 -3.74 -19.66
CA ASP A 308 5.34 -3.58 -20.22
C ASP A 308 6.42 -4.16 -19.29
N SER A 309 7.71 -4.02 -19.64
CA SER A 309 8.81 -4.56 -18.81
C SER A 309 8.92 -3.97 -17.41
N LYS A 310 8.38 -2.78 -17.19
CA LYS A 310 8.50 -2.00 -15.95
C LYS A 310 7.21 -1.97 -15.17
N ASN A 311 6.09 -1.62 -15.82
CA ASN A 311 4.83 -1.38 -15.14
C ASN A 311 3.62 -2.02 -15.83
N VAL A 312 2.56 -2.12 -15.04
CA VAL A 312 1.20 -2.41 -15.47
C VAL A 312 0.42 -1.12 -15.41
N ASP A 313 -0.32 -0.82 -16.48
CA ASP A 313 -1.28 0.27 -16.55
C ASP A 313 -2.69 -0.26 -16.78
N ALA A 314 -3.68 0.63 -16.64
CA ALA A 314 -5.06 0.30 -16.96
C ALA A 314 -5.82 1.44 -17.62
N PHE A 315 -6.75 1.07 -18.48
CA PHE A 315 -7.81 1.94 -18.98
C PHE A 315 -9.13 1.50 -18.36
N VAL A 316 -9.77 2.40 -17.62
CA VAL A 316 -11.00 2.11 -16.89
C VAL A 316 -12.17 2.87 -17.53
N PRO A 317 -13.25 2.18 -17.94
CA PRO A 317 -14.46 2.83 -18.45
C PRO A 317 -15.07 3.79 -17.40
N SER A 318 -15.38 5.02 -17.79
CA SER A 318 -16.05 5.97 -16.90
C SER A 318 -17.57 5.71 -16.83
N PRO A 319 -18.20 5.80 -15.64
CA PRO A 319 -19.64 5.70 -15.54
C PRO A 319 -20.35 6.87 -16.24
N GLY A 320 -21.26 6.59 -17.18
CA GLY A 320 -22.29 7.55 -17.61
C GLY A 320 -22.01 8.38 -18.88
N THR A 321 -20.90 8.17 -19.59
CA THR A 321 -20.67 8.81 -20.90
C THR A 321 -20.38 7.76 -21.96
N MET A 322 -20.93 7.92 -23.17
CA MET A 322 -20.73 6.97 -24.28
C MET A 322 -19.27 6.86 -24.77
N SER A 323 -18.35 7.66 -24.21
CA SER A 323 -16.93 7.75 -24.61
C SER A 323 -15.95 7.93 -23.44
N GLY A 324 -16.41 8.10 -22.19
CA GLY A 324 -15.52 8.43 -21.08
C GLY A 324 -14.71 7.24 -20.59
N ARG A 325 -13.41 7.45 -20.40
CA ARG A 325 -12.44 6.48 -19.87
C ARG A 325 -11.38 7.24 -19.07
N SER A 326 -10.79 6.57 -18.09
CA SER A 326 -9.63 7.06 -17.34
C SER A 326 -8.45 6.16 -17.62
N ALA A 327 -7.38 6.71 -18.17
CA ALA A 327 -6.08 6.09 -18.06
C ALA A 327 -5.64 6.09 -16.58
N LYS A 328 -4.99 5.00 -16.18
CA LYS A 328 -4.41 4.76 -14.86
C LYS A 328 -2.99 4.27 -15.10
N ASP A 329 -2.08 5.21 -14.98
CA ASP A 329 -0.65 5.05 -15.18
C ASP A 329 0.00 4.43 -13.94
N ASN A 330 0.92 3.50 -14.16
CA ASN A 330 1.76 2.83 -13.16
C ASN A 330 0.99 2.23 -11.98
N ILE A 331 -0.09 1.49 -12.24
CA ILE A 331 -0.91 0.90 -11.17
C ILE A 331 -0.15 -0.15 -10.35
N ALA A 332 0.86 -0.80 -10.94
CA ALA A 332 1.81 -1.64 -10.24
C ALA A 332 3.09 -1.86 -11.07
N PRO A 333 4.24 -2.09 -10.44
CA PRO A 333 5.41 -2.62 -11.13
C PRO A 333 5.13 -4.01 -11.72
N THR A 334 5.63 -4.29 -12.92
CA THR A 334 5.51 -5.61 -13.58
C THR A 334 6.15 -6.71 -12.74
N SER A 335 7.23 -6.39 -12.01
CA SER A 335 7.84 -7.32 -11.05
C SER A 335 6.88 -7.74 -9.93
N ASN A 336 6.00 -6.85 -9.47
CA ASN A 336 4.99 -7.20 -8.47
C ASN A 336 3.95 -8.14 -9.06
N LEU A 337 3.53 -7.94 -10.31
CA LEU A 337 2.66 -8.89 -11.01
C LEU A 337 3.32 -10.27 -11.09
N PHE A 338 4.55 -10.34 -11.60
CA PHE A 338 5.25 -11.62 -11.81
C PHE A 338 5.55 -12.38 -10.53
N ASN A 339 5.71 -11.67 -9.41
CA ASN A 339 5.94 -12.25 -8.09
C ASN A 339 4.64 -12.47 -7.29
N ASN A 340 3.46 -12.25 -7.88
CA ASN A 340 2.14 -12.36 -7.23
C ASN A 340 1.89 -11.34 -6.08
N ASN A 341 2.66 -10.26 -6.02
CA ASN A 341 2.43 -9.13 -5.11
C ASN A 341 1.37 -8.15 -5.64
N PHE A 342 0.97 -8.32 -6.90
CA PHE A 342 -0.12 -7.60 -7.55
C PHE A 342 -0.93 -8.57 -8.43
N SER A 343 -2.24 -8.35 -8.52
CA SER A 343 -3.16 -9.22 -9.26
C SER A 343 -4.03 -8.38 -10.20
N ILE A 344 -3.83 -8.58 -11.50
CA ILE A 344 -4.65 -7.96 -12.55
C ILE A 344 -6.08 -8.50 -12.47
N LEU A 345 -6.26 -9.81 -12.28
CA LEU A 345 -7.59 -10.44 -12.21
C LEU A 345 -8.45 -9.84 -11.10
N ARG A 346 -7.86 -9.68 -9.91
CA ARG A 346 -8.58 -9.09 -8.77
C ARG A 346 -8.84 -7.61 -8.96
N THR A 347 -7.92 -6.87 -9.56
CA THR A 347 -8.10 -5.44 -9.86
C THR A 347 -9.09 -5.22 -11.02
N ALA A 348 -9.17 -6.14 -11.98
CA ALA A 348 -10.20 -6.13 -13.02
C ALA A 348 -11.60 -6.24 -12.42
N LEU A 349 -11.78 -7.11 -11.41
CA LEU A 349 -13.05 -7.22 -10.68
C LEU A 349 -13.42 -5.92 -9.96
N GLU A 350 -12.44 -5.23 -9.37
CA GLU A 350 -12.65 -3.92 -8.71
C GLU A 350 -13.15 -2.87 -9.70
N TYR A 351 -12.42 -2.68 -10.79
CA TYR A 351 -12.77 -1.70 -11.83
C TYR A 351 -14.09 -2.03 -12.52
N PHE A 352 -14.34 -3.30 -12.84
CA PHE A 352 -15.62 -3.76 -13.39
C PHE A 352 -16.77 -3.53 -12.40
N GLY A 353 -16.52 -3.85 -11.14
CA GLY A 353 -17.46 -3.73 -10.03
C GLY A 353 -17.77 -2.29 -9.62
N LYS A 354 -16.99 -1.31 -10.12
CA LYS A 354 -17.06 0.12 -9.78
C LYS A 354 -16.72 0.41 -8.31
N LYS A 355 -15.74 -0.32 -7.78
CA LYS A 355 -15.01 0.09 -6.58
C LYS A 355 -13.90 1.06 -7.00
#